data_AF-A0A101HM92-F1
#
_entry.id   AF-A0A101HM92-F1
#
_cell.length_a   1.000
_cell.length_b   1.000
_cell.length_c   1.000
_cell.angle_alpha   90.00
_cell.angle_beta   90.00
_cell.angle_gamma   90.00
#
_symmetry.space_group_name_H-M   'P 1'
#
loop_
_entity.id
_entity.type
_entity.pdbx_description
1 polymer ?
#
loop_
_entity_poly.entity_id
_entity_poly.type
_entity_poly.pdbx_seq_one_letter_code
_entity_poly.pdbx_strand_id
1 'polypeptide(L)'
;MTGIHEFAWNQFGYSFRDLVDEEKSKDFWLTIARFKRAVVDESEKYAKKLGVNIPHTNTTIKPSGTVSKLFALSEGAHLPAMREYMRWVQFKEDDPVVDKYRKRKFPVKELKSYQGTVAVGFPTQPEICRLGMNGKLVTASEATMEEQFTWLMLLEKYWIVGVDEKGKPLPDTGNQVSYTLKYDPEKITYDQYKEVVTKYQSQIKTCSLMPKIDETAYEYQPEESVTSNDFMRVIREINEASNGEDDLLEDINLEHLKCETGACPI
;
A
#
# COMPACT_ATOMS: atom_id res chain seq x y z
N MET A 1 1.22 1.48 -11.05
CA MET A 1 2.11 2.27 -10.20
C MET A 1 1.96 1.80 -8.76
N THR A 2 3.06 1.63 -8.03
CA THR A 2 3.12 1.29 -6.59
C THR A 2 4.36 1.95 -5.98
N GLY A 3 4.42 2.11 -4.66
CA GLY A 3 5.60 2.73 -4.02
C GLY A 3 5.72 4.23 -4.26
N ILE A 4 4.59 4.90 -4.51
CA ILE A 4 4.58 6.32 -4.92
C ILE A 4 5.01 7.24 -3.78
N HIS A 5 4.69 6.89 -2.53
CA HIS A 5 5.09 7.67 -1.34
C HIS A 5 6.59 7.56 -1.09
N GLU A 6 7.16 6.38 -1.28
CA GLU A 6 8.60 6.13 -1.21
C GLU A 6 9.33 6.87 -2.33
N PHE A 7 8.81 6.84 -3.55
CA PHE A 7 9.35 7.61 -4.67
C PHE A 7 9.32 9.13 -4.39
N ALA A 8 8.20 9.65 -3.90
CA ALA A 8 8.07 11.06 -3.54
C ALA A 8 9.09 11.49 -2.48
N TRP A 9 9.25 10.70 -1.42
CA TRP A 9 10.22 11.00 -0.37
C TRP A 9 11.66 10.90 -0.88
N ASN A 10 12.01 9.80 -1.53
CA ASN A 10 13.39 9.53 -1.91
C ASN A 10 13.90 10.46 -3.02
N GLN A 11 13.03 10.88 -3.94
CA GLN A 11 13.44 11.72 -5.06
C GLN A 11 13.22 13.22 -4.83
N PHE A 12 12.23 13.59 -4.01
CA PHE A 12 11.82 14.98 -3.83
C PHE A 12 11.82 15.45 -2.37
N GLY A 13 11.92 14.54 -1.41
CA GLY A 13 11.81 14.86 0.02
C GLY A 13 10.39 15.25 0.46
N TYR A 14 9.37 14.88 -0.32
CA TYR A 14 7.98 15.21 -0.02
C TYR A 14 7.30 14.13 0.80
N SER A 15 6.68 14.55 1.90
CA SER A 15 5.74 13.75 2.68
C SER A 15 4.33 13.80 2.08
N PHE A 16 3.42 12.94 2.54
CA PHE A 16 2.03 12.94 2.08
C PHE A 16 1.36 14.33 2.15
N ARG A 17 1.56 15.06 3.24
CA ARG A 17 0.99 16.41 3.39
C ARG A 17 1.60 17.45 2.45
N ASP A 18 2.84 17.23 2.02
CA ASP A 18 3.44 18.05 0.97
C ASP A 18 2.83 17.71 -0.40
N LEU A 19 2.51 16.44 -0.64
CA LEU A 19 1.94 15.96 -1.90
C LEU A 19 0.50 16.42 -2.16
N VAL A 20 -0.32 16.55 -1.11
CA VAL A 20 -1.69 17.09 -1.23
C VAL A 20 -1.72 18.61 -1.41
N ASP A 21 -0.60 19.29 -1.19
CA ASP A 21 -0.38 20.68 -1.60
C ASP A 21 0.23 20.69 -3.00
N GLU A 22 -0.63 20.85 -4.02
CA GLU A 22 -0.26 20.78 -5.43
C GLU A 22 0.85 21.77 -5.80
N GLU A 23 0.79 22.98 -5.27
CA GLU A 23 1.73 24.04 -5.64
C GLU A 23 3.09 23.80 -4.99
N LYS A 24 3.11 23.30 -3.76
CA LYS A 24 4.35 22.92 -3.07
C LYS A 24 5.06 21.75 -3.73
N SER A 25 4.31 20.75 -4.21
CA SER A 25 4.83 19.51 -4.80
C SER A 25 4.72 19.47 -6.33
N LYS A 26 4.71 20.64 -6.97
CA LYS A 26 4.41 20.76 -8.40
C LYS A 26 5.39 20.01 -9.30
N ASP A 27 6.66 20.01 -8.96
CA ASP A 27 7.74 19.29 -9.66
C ASP A 27 7.57 17.76 -9.61
N PHE A 28 7.12 17.22 -8.47
CA PHE A 28 6.69 15.83 -8.36
C PHE A 28 5.52 15.55 -9.31
N TRP A 29 4.48 16.38 -9.28
CA TRP A 29 3.29 16.19 -10.12
C TRP A 29 3.59 16.31 -11.62
N LEU A 30 4.44 17.25 -12.03
CA LEU A 30 4.91 17.38 -13.40
C LEU A 30 5.79 16.19 -13.82
N THR A 31 6.51 15.58 -12.90
CA THR A 31 7.24 14.32 -13.13
C THR A 31 6.27 13.16 -13.37
N ILE A 32 5.22 13.04 -12.55
CA ILE A 32 4.15 12.04 -12.77
C ILE A 32 3.46 12.26 -14.13
N ALA A 33 3.16 13.51 -14.49
CA ALA A 33 2.60 13.85 -15.80
C ALA A 33 3.52 13.46 -16.97
N ARG A 34 4.83 13.63 -16.80
CA ARG A 34 5.82 13.18 -17.79
C ARG A 34 5.74 11.67 -18.01
N PHE A 35 5.58 10.89 -16.95
CA PHE A 35 5.38 9.44 -17.06
C PHE A 35 4.09 9.09 -17.80
N LYS A 36 2.98 9.78 -17.51
CA LYS A 36 1.73 9.58 -18.26
C LYS A 36 1.90 9.91 -19.75
N ARG A 37 2.58 11.01 -20.09
CA ARG A 37 2.88 11.36 -21.49
C ARG A 37 3.71 10.28 -22.19
N ALA A 38 4.70 9.71 -21.51
CA ALA A 38 5.49 8.61 -22.06
C ALA A 38 4.64 7.36 -22.34
N VAL A 39 3.67 7.03 -21.46
CA VAL A 39 2.73 5.93 -21.70
C VAL A 39 1.83 6.19 -22.90
N VAL A 40 1.31 7.41 -23.05
CA VAL A 40 0.48 7.79 -24.20
C VAL A 40 1.27 7.67 -25.51
N ASP A 41 2.46 8.26 -25.55
CA ASP A 41 3.35 8.23 -26.71
C ASP A 41 3.74 6.79 -27.11
N GLU A 42 4.12 5.95 -26.14
CA GLU A 42 4.49 4.56 -26.42
C GLU A 42 3.27 3.72 -26.87
N SER A 43 2.09 3.97 -26.28
CA SER A 43 0.85 3.29 -26.70
C SER A 43 0.54 3.55 -28.17
N GLU A 44 0.72 4.78 -28.63
CA GLU A 44 0.50 5.17 -30.03
C GLU A 44 1.56 4.58 -30.97
N LYS A 45 2.84 4.74 -30.62
CA LYS A 45 3.97 4.24 -31.41
C LYS A 45 3.90 2.73 -31.60
N TYR A 46 3.65 2.00 -30.52
CA TYR A 46 3.65 0.54 -30.55
C TYR A 46 2.42 -0.03 -31.25
N ALA A 47 1.23 0.56 -31.05
CA ALA A 47 0.03 0.18 -31.80
C ALA A 47 0.22 0.38 -33.31
N LYS A 48 0.81 1.51 -33.72
CA LYS A 48 1.15 1.78 -35.12
C LYS A 48 2.14 0.76 -35.69
N LYS A 49 3.17 0.40 -34.91
CA LYS A 49 4.16 -0.61 -35.31
C LYS A 49 3.54 -1.98 -35.55
N LEU A 50 2.54 -2.36 -34.74
CA LEU A 50 1.83 -3.63 -34.85
C LEU A 50 0.68 -3.61 -35.88
N GLY A 51 0.27 -2.44 -36.36
CA GLY A 51 -0.89 -2.30 -37.23
C GLY A 51 -2.23 -2.55 -36.53
N VAL A 52 -2.31 -2.28 -35.22
CA VAL A 52 -3.51 -2.48 -34.39
C VAL A 52 -4.04 -1.15 -33.84
N ASN A 53 -5.23 -1.19 -33.24
CA ASN A 53 -5.82 -0.02 -32.61
C ASN A 53 -5.03 0.41 -31.36
N ILE A 54 -4.95 1.73 -31.15
CA ILE A 54 -4.40 2.31 -29.92
C ILE A 54 -5.29 1.86 -28.73
N PRO A 55 -4.70 1.42 -27.60
CA PRO A 55 -5.48 1.04 -26.42
C PRO A 55 -6.41 2.17 -25.96
N HIS A 56 -7.66 1.84 -25.69
CA HIS A 56 -8.65 2.82 -25.19
C HIS A 56 -8.27 3.35 -23.80
N THR A 57 -7.73 2.47 -22.94
CA THR A 57 -7.16 2.85 -21.63
C THR A 57 -5.72 2.39 -21.51
N ASN A 58 -4.88 3.18 -20.83
CA ASN A 58 -3.44 2.92 -20.75
C ASN A 58 -2.82 3.13 -19.35
N THR A 59 -3.53 3.78 -18.42
CA THR A 59 -3.04 3.97 -17.04
C THR A 59 -4.10 3.60 -16.00
N THR A 60 -3.64 3.06 -14.88
CA THR A 60 -4.43 2.76 -13.69
C THR A 60 -3.52 2.74 -12.46
N ILE A 61 -4.12 2.79 -11.26
CA ILE A 61 -3.44 2.44 -10.02
C ILE A 61 -4.28 1.35 -9.35
N LYS A 62 -3.64 0.20 -9.12
CA LYS A 62 -4.22 -0.93 -8.40
C LYS A 62 -3.32 -1.23 -7.19
N PRO A 63 -3.88 -1.42 -5.99
CA PRO A 63 -3.12 -2.00 -4.88
C PRO A 63 -2.80 -3.45 -5.25
N SER A 64 -1.54 -3.74 -5.53
CA SER A 64 -1.09 -5.10 -5.83
C SER A 64 -0.35 -5.63 -4.64
N GLY A 65 -1.09 -6.12 -3.63
CA GLY A 65 -0.52 -6.54 -2.36
C GLY A 65 0.67 -7.48 -2.52
N THR A 66 0.62 -8.49 -3.39
CA THR A 66 1.75 -9.40 -3.62
C THR A 66 2.99 -8.70 -4.20
N VAL A 67 2.83 -7.85 -5.21
CA VAL A 67 3.96 -7.18 -5.87
C VAL A 67 4.56 -6.09 -4.96
N SER A 68 3.71 -5.34 -4.27
CA SER A 68 4.14 -4.30 -3.33
C SER A 68 4.85 -4.92 -2.12
N LYS A 69 4.33 -6.03 -1.59
CA LYS A 69 4.95 -6.80 -0.50
C LYS A 69 6.33 -7.35 -0.89
N LEU A 70 6.57 -7.68 -2.18
CA LEU A 70 7.91 -8.10 -2.65
C LEU A 70 8.98 -7.05 -2.39
N PHE A 71 8.63 -5.78 -2.53
CA PHE A 71 9.56 -4.67 -2.37
C PHE A 71 9.34 -3.92 -1.05
N ALA A 72 8.49 -4.45 -0.16
CA ALA A 72 8.03 -3.79 1.06
C ALA A 72 7.47 -2.36 0.85
N LEU A 73 6.96 -2.07 -0.35
CA LEU A 73 6.47 -0.75 -0.76
C LEU A 73 4.99 -0.55 -0.40
N SER A 74 4.59 0.72 -0.27
CA SER A 74 3.20 1.13 -0.20
C SER A 74 2.39 0.58 -1.40
N GLU A 75 1.20 0.06 -1.10
CA GLU A 75 0.37 -0.65 -2.08
C GLU A 75 -0.38 0.32 -3.01
N GLY A 76 0.05 0.38 -4.27
CA GLY A 76 -0.52 1.32 -5.23
C GLY A 76 -0.26 2.77 -4.82
N ALA A 77 -1.32 3.46 -4.41
CA ALA A 77 -1.27 4.82 -3.89
C ALA A 77 -1.69 4.94 -2.41
N HIS A 78 -1.95 3.82 -1.72
CA HIS A 78 -2.39 3.82 -0.33
C HIS A 78 -1.33 4.36 0.62
N LEU A 79 -1.79 5.07 1.64
CA LEU A 79 -0.98 5.33 2.82
C LEU A 79 -0.74 4.03 3.60
N PRO A 80 0.39 3.90 4.32
CA PRO A 80 0.59 2.76 5.20
C PRO A 80 -0.53 2.73 6.25
N ALA A 81 -1.16 1.56 6.42
CA ALA A 81 -2.23 1.39 7.41
C ALA A 81 -1.66 1.46 8.84
N MET A 82 -0.47 0.89 9.05
CA MET A 82 0.21 0.78 10.33
C MET A 82 1.71 1.01 10.12
N ARG A 83 2.38 1.56 11.14
CA ARG A 83 3.85 1.77 11.13
C ARG A 83 4.61 0.49 11.40
N GLU A 84 4.08 -0.33 12.30
CA GLU A 84 4.61 -1.61 12.76
C GLU A 84 3.42 -2.52 13.02
N TYR A 85 3.47 -3.76 12.56
CA TYR A 85 2.40 -4.73 12.74
C TYR A 85 2.92 -6.16 12.71
N MET A 86 2.11 -7.08 13.21
CA MET A 86 2.33 -8.52 13.06
C MET A 86 1.56 -9.00 11.82
N ARG A 87 2.28 -9.53 10.83
CA ARG A 87 1.67 -10.15 9.66
C ARG A 87 1.51 -11.65 9.91
N TRP A 88 0.27 -12.14 9.89
CA TRP A 88 -0.04 -13.54 10.10
C TRP A 88 -0.23 -14.27 8.79
N VAL A 89 0.60 -15.29 8.53
CA VAL A 89 0.54 -16.12 7.33
C VAL A 89 0.15 -17.53 7.71
N GLN A 90 -0.85 -18.09 7.02
CA GLN A 90 -1.31 -19.45 7.24
C GLN A 90 -0.36 -20.47 6.62
N PHE A 91 -0.08 -21.53 7.37
CA PHE A 91 0.67 -22.71 6.94
C PHE A 91 -0.12 -23.95 7.31
N LYS A 92 0.10 -25.04 6.56
CA LYS A 92 -0.31 -26.35 7.05
C LYS A 92 0.48 -26.68 8.31
N GLU A 93 -0.21 -27.19 9.32
CA GLU A 93 0.37 -27.47 10.64
C GLU A 93 1.54 -28.46 10.57
N ASP A 94 1.48 -29.41 9.62
CA ASP A 94 2.48 -30.46 9.38
C ASP A 94 3.62 -30.04 8.44
N ASP A 95 3.62 -28.79 7.95
CA ASP A 95 4.70 -28.30 7.09
C ASP A 95 6.01 -28.18 7.90
N PRO A 96 7.12 -28.82 7.46
CA PRO A 96 8.41 -28.75 8.14
C PRO A 96 8.93 -27.32 8.38
N VAL A 97 8.48 -26.34 7.60
CA VAL A 97 8.86 -24.94 7.78
C VAL A 97 8.30 -24.36 9.08
N VAL A 98 7.13 -24.81 9.55
CA VAL A 98 6.51 -24.36 10.81
C VAL A 98 7.41 -24.69 11.99
N ASP A 99 8.00 -25.88 12.01
CA ASP A 99 8.92 -26.28 13.08
C ASP A 99 10.22 -25.45 13.07
N LYS A 100 10.67 -25.00 11.90
CA LYS A 100 11.79 -24.04 11.82
C LYS A 100 11.41 -22.70 12.44
N TYR A 101 10.22 -22.17 12.13
CA TYR A 101 9.72 -20.91 12.72
C TYR A 101 9.55 -21.00 14.24
N ARG A 102 8.98 -22.10 14.75
CA ARG A 102 8.86 -22.36 16.19
C ARG A 102 10.23 -22.39 16.89
N LYS A 103 11.22 -23.08 16.31
CA LYS A 103 12.59 -23.13 16.84
C LYS A 103 13.23 -21.73 16.87
N ARG A 104 12.99 -20.94 15.84
CA ARG A 104 13.44 -19.54 15.71
C ARG A 104 12.54 -18.53 16.46
N LYS A 105 11.63 -18.99 17.32
CA LYS A 105 10.78 -18.15 18.19
C LYS A 105 9.84 -17.18 17.46
N PHE A 106 9.49 -17.46 16.20
CA PHE A 106 8.39 -16.74 15.56
C PHE A 106 7.07 -17.04 16.30
N PRO A 107 6.21 -16.03 16.52
CA PRO A 107 4.87 -16.25 17.06
C PRO A 107 4.07 -17.25 16.19
N VAL A 108 3.38 -18.20 16.80
CA VAL A 108 2.51 -19.15 16.11
C VAL A 108 1.16 -19.20 16.82
N LYS A 109 0.07 -19.06 16.06
CA LYS A 109 -1.31 -19.24 16.51
C LYS A 109 -1.87 -20.53 15.91
N GLU A 110 -2.43 -21.39 16.74
CA GLU A 110 -3.25 -22.51 16.29
C GLU A 110 -4.65 -21.99 15.92
N LEU A 111 -5.15 -22.34 14.73
CA LEU A 111 -6.43 -21.85 14.24
C LEU A 111 -7.53 -22.88 14.51
N LYS A 112 -8.55 -22.48 15.29
CA LYS A 112 -9.74 -23.30 15.54
C LYS A 112 -10.66 -23.31 14.34
N SER A 113 -10.72 -22.21 13.59
CA SER A 113 -11.58 -22.10 12.41
C SER A 113 -11.08 -22.93 11.22
N TYR A 114 -9.78 -23.25 11.17
CA TYR A 114 -9.15 -23.98 10.08
C TYR A 114 -8.31 -25.15 10.62
N GLN A 115 -8.93 -26.31 10.82
CA GLN A 115 -8.25 -27.50 11.32
C GLN A 115 -7.05 -27.90 10.45
N GLY A 116 -5.93 -28.25 11.08
CA GLY A 116 -4.67 -28.58 10.40
C GLY A 116 -3.94 -27.37 9.82
N THR A 117 -4.32 -26.15 10.22
CA THR A 117 -3.68 -24.90 9.80
C THR A 117 -3.21 -24.12 11.03
N VAL A 118 -2.02 -23.54 10.93
CA VAL A 118 -1.48 -22.60 11.92
C VAL A 118 -1.17 -21.27 11.24
N ALA A 119 -1.23 -20.17 11.99
CA ALA A 119 -0.78 -18.87 11.52
C ALA A 119 0.56 -18.53 12.17
N VAL A 120 1.59 -18.30 11.36
CA VAL A 120 2.90 -17.81 11.82
C VAL A 120 2.93 -16.28 11.68
N GLY A 121 3.34 -15.60 12.75
CA GLY A 121 3.42 -14.15 12.83
C GLY A 121 4.80 -13.64 12.44
N PHE A 122 4.84 -12.70 11.50
CA PHE A 122 6.05 -12.05 11.02
C PHE A 122 6.01 -10.55 11.40
N PRO A 123 6.91 -10.08 12.28
CA PRO A 123 6.99 -8.65 12.58
C PRO A 123 7.36 -7.90 11.30
N THR A 124 6.47 -7.00 10.87
CA THR A 124 6.58 -6.29 9.58
C THR A 124 6.55 -4.79 9.79
N GLN A 125 7.45 -4.09 9.09
CA GLN A 125 7.51 -2.64 9.02
C GLN A 125 7.61 -2.23 7.54
N PRO A 126 6.64 -1.48 6.97
CA PRO A 126 6.70 -1.01 5.59
C PRO A 126 7.93 -0.14 5.33
N GLU A 127 8.45 -0.16 4.10
CA GLU A 127 9.67 0.57 3.74
C GLU A 127 9.54 2.08 3.99
N ILE A 128 8.39 2.68 3.65
CA ILE A 128 8.10 4.08 3.95
C ILE A 128 8.26 4.45 5.44
N CYS A 129 8.09 3.50 6.35
CA CYS A 129 8.29 3.70 7.79
C CYS A 129 9.76 3.68 8.21
N ARG A 130 10.65 3.16 7.36
CA ARG A 130 12.10 3.08 7.56
C ARG A 130 12.87 4.25 6.94
N LEU A 131 12.27 4.98 6.00
CA LEU A 131 12.92 6.07 5.23
C LEU A 131 13.30 7.32 6.05
N GLY A 132 13.14 7.32 7.38
CA GLY A 132 13.61 8.41 8.24
C GLY A 132 12.92 9.75 7.95
N MET A 133 11.59 9.76 7.85
CA MET A 133 10.81 10.94 7.43
C MET A 133 10.73 12.08 8.46
N ASN A 134 11.60 12.13 9.48
CA ASN A 134 11.64 13.16 10.52
C ASN A 134 10.27 13.46 11.16
N GLY A 135 9.49 12.41 11.46
CA GLY A 135 8.16 12.54 12.06
C GLY A 135 7.05 13.01 11.11
N LYS A 136 7.33 13.18 9.81
CA LYS A 136 6.34 13.60 8.80
C LYS A 136 5.52 12.45 8.19
N LEU A 137 5.80 11.20 8.58
CA LEU A 137 5.06 10.04 8.11
C LEU A 137 3.60 10.11 8.58
N VAL A 138 2.68 9.99 7.63
CA VAL A 138 1.23 9.93 7.88
C VAL A 138 0.72 8.55 7.50
N THR A 139 -0.01 7.91 8.41
CA THR A 139 -0.73 6.66 8.15
C THR A 139 -2.14 6.93 7.62
N ALA A 140 -2.79 5.92 7.05
CA ALA A 140 -4.15 6.04 6.53
C ALA A 140 -5.17 6.54 7.57
N SER A 141 -4.97 6.21 8.85
CA SER A 141 -5.85 6.62 9.96
C SER A 141 -5.55 8.04 10.49
N GLU A 142 -4.40 8.61 10.17
CA GLU A 142 -4.00 9.96 10.58
C GLU A 142 -4.29 11.02 9.50
N ALA A 143 -4.40 10.59 8.25
CA ALA A 143 -4.84 11.46 7.17
C ALA A 143 -6.32 11.78 7.30
N THR A 144 -6.70 13.03 7.06
CA THR A 144 -8.11 13.41 6.99
C THR A 144 -8.76 12.85 5.73
N MET A 145 -10.09 12.73 5.74
CA MET A 145 -10.83 12.35 4.53
C MET A 145 -10.56 13.32 3.37
N GLU A 146 -10.50 14.63 3.66
CA GLU A 146 -10.28 15.66 2.65
C GLU A 146 -8.87 15.59 2.04
N GLU A 147 -7.84 15.31 2.85
CA GLU A 147 -6.48 15.08 2.36
C GLU A 147 -6.46 13.87 1.40
N GLN A 148 -7.13 12.78 1.75
CA GLN A 148 -7.20 11.58 0.91
C GLN A 148 -8.01 11.79 -0.38
N PHE A 149 -9.12 12.55 -0.34
CA PHE A 149 -9.84 12.94 -1.56
C PHE A 149 -8.98 13.83 -2.46
N THR A 150 -8.29 14.81 -1.89
CA THR A 150 -7.38 15.70 -2.62
C THR A 150 -6.26 14.91 -3.30
N TRP A 151 -5.69 13.93 -2.58
CA TRP A 151 -4.71 13.00 -3.12
C TRP A 151 -5.23 12.26 -4.36
N LEU A 152 -6.47 11.74 -4.32
CA LEU A 152 -7.09 11.06 -5.46
C LEU A 152 -7.33 12.00 -6.64
N MET A 153 -7.81 13.22 -6.39
CA MET A 153 -8.00 14.23 -7.43
C MET A 153 -6.69 14.56 -8.15
N LEU A 154 -5.59 14.69 -7.41
CA LEU A 154 -4.27 14.98 -7.98
C LEU A 154 -3.72 13.79 -8.77
N LEU A 155 -3.88 12.56 -8.28
CA LEU A 155 -3.55 11.35 -9.04
C LEU A 155 -4.37 11.25 -10.33
N GLU A 156 -5.66 11.58 -10.28
CA GLU A 156 -6.49 11.57 -11.49
C GLU A 156 -6.05 12.63 -12.49
N LYS A 157 -5.78 13.85 -12.03
CA LYS A 157 -5.29 14.96 -12.85
C LYS A 157 -3.94 14.66 -13.51
N TYR A 158 -2.97 14.16 -12.76
CA TYR A 158 -1.58 14.06 -13.22
C TYR A 158 -1.19 12.69 -13.77
N TRP A 159 -1.85 11.60 -13.36
CA TRP A 159 -1.52 10.24 -13.79
C TRP A 159 -2.62 9.55 -14.61
N ILE A 160 -3.88 9.62 -14.20
CA ILE A 160 -4.97 8.95 -14.92
C ILE A 160 -5.27 9.68 -16.22
N VAL A 161 -5.64 10.97 -16.13
CA VAL A 161 -5.87 11.84 -17.28
C VAL A 161 -4.52 12.35 -17.79
N GLY A 162 -3.71 12.95 -16.90
CA GLY A 162 -2.45 13.60 -17.23
C GLY A 162 -2.62 15.00 -17.80
N VAL A 163 -1.52 15.75 -17.82
CA VAL A 163 -1.45 17.09 -18.40
C VAL A 163 -0.31 17.20 -19.40
N ASP A 164 -0.40 18.14 -20.34
CA ASP A 164 0.70 18.52 -21.23
C ASP A 164 1.72 19.42 -20.51
N GLU A 165 2.75 19.87 -21.22
CA GLU A 165 3.81 20.74 -20.69
C GLU A 165 3.31 22.12 -20.24
N LYS A 166 2.13 22.53 -20.71
CA LYS A 166 1.46 23.79 -20.34
C LYS A 166 0.42 23.59 -19.25
N GLY A 167 0.30 22.37 -18.71
CA GLY A 167 -0.69 22.03 -17.68
C GLY A 167 -2.10 21.80 -18.21
N LYS A 168 -2.31 21.71 -19.54
CA LYS A 168 -3.62 21.41 -20.11
C LYS A 168 -3.91 19.91 -20.01
N PRO A 169 -5.13 19.48 -19.63
CA PRO A 169 -5.49 18.06 -19.61
C PRO A 169 -5.27 17.38 -20.97
N LEU A 170 -4.72 16.17 -20.92
CA LEU A 170 -4.65 15.26 -22.07
C LEU A 170 -6.04 14.62 -22.33
N PRO A 171 -6.23 13.97 -23.49
CA PRO A 171 -7.39 13.10 -23.68
C PRO A 171 -7.47 12.04 -22.59
N ASP A 172 -8.64 11.89 -21.97
CA ASP A 172 -8.84 10.91 -20.90
C ASP A 172 -8.79 9.48 -21.47
N THR A 173 -7.64 8.88 -21.31
CA THR A 173 -7.30 7.48 -21.65
C THR A 173 -6.94 6.71 -20.38
N GLY A 174 -7.25 7.27 -19.21
CA GLY A 174 -6.98 6.64 -17.94
C GLY A 174 -8.17 5.83 -17.48
N ASN A 175 -7.90 4.72 -16.80
CA ASN A 175 -8.92 3.97 -16.08
C ASN A 175 -9.22 4.68 -14.74
N GLN A 176 -9.02 4.02 -13.60
CA GLN A 176 -9.30 4.56 -12.27
C GLN A 176 -8.14 4.33 -11.29
N VAL A 177 -8.21 5.03 -10.16
CA VAL A 177 -7.39 4.77 -8.95
C VAL A 177 -8.21 3.89 -8.02
N SER A 178 -7.79 2.63 -7.84
CA SER A 178 -8.36 1.78 -6.79
C SER A 178 -7.75 2.19 -5.45
N TYR A 179 -8.59 2.78 -4.60
CA TYR A 179 -8.18 3.31 -3.31
C TYR A 179 -9.26 3.09 -2.26
N THR A 180 -8.83 2.62 -1.09
CA THR A 180 -9.67 2.52 0.10
C THR A 180 -9.33 3.64 1.06
N LEU A 181 -10.21 4.62 1.13
CA LEU A 181 -10.11 5.77 2.02
C LEU A 181 -10.54 5.36 3.42
N LYS A 182 -9.61 5.52 4.37
CA LYS A 182 -9.82 5.21 5.77
C LYS A 182 -10.22 6.46 6.55
N TYR A 183 -11.11 6.31 7.51
CA TYR A 183 -11.49 7.38 8.44
C TYR A 183 -11.75 6.82 9.83
N ASP A 184 -11.56 7.66 10.85
CA ASP A 184 -11.77 7.29 12.24
C ASP A 184 -13.20 7.68 12.67
N PRO A 185 -14.11 6.70 12.88
CA PRO A 185 -15.50 6.99 13.22
C PRO A 185 -15.67 7.59 14.63
N GLU A 186 -14.65 7.53 15.49
CA GLU A 186 -14.67 8.20 16.80
C GLU A 186 -14.38 9.71 16.68
N LYS A 187 -13.73 10.13 15.59
CA LYS A 187 -13.35 11.52 15.34
C LYS A 187 -14.24 12.24 14.34
N ILE A 188 -15.04 11.51 13.56
CA ILE A 188 -15.88 12.06 12.49
C ILE A 188 -17.32 11.66 12.73
N THR A 189 -18.19 12.66 12.89
CA THR A 189 -19.64 12.42 12.99
C THR A 189 -20.23 12.02 11.64
N TYR A 190 -21.40 11.38 11.66
CA TYR A 190 -22.10 11.03 10.42
C TYR A 190 -22.40 12.25 9.53
N ASP A 191 -22.75 13.39 10.12
CA ASP A 191 -23.02 14.62 9.35
C ASP A 191 -21.76 15.16 8.68
N GLN A 192 -20.62 15.16 9.38
CA GLN A 192 -19.33 15.54 8.80
C GLN A 192 -18.92 14.57 7.67
N TYR A 193 -19.07 13.27 7.89
CA TYR A 193 -18.84 12.25 6.87
C TYR A 193 -19.69 12.52 5.62
N LYS A 194 -21.00 12.75 5.80
CA LYS A 194 -21.94 13.03 4.71
C LYS A 194 -21.56 14.29 3.95
N GLU A 195 -21.19 15.36 4.65
CA GLU A 195 -20.75 16.62 4.05
C GLU A 195 -19.53 16.41 3.16
N VAL A 196 -18.48 15.76 3.69
CA VAL A 196 -17.24 15.49 2.94
C VAL A 196 -17.51 14.61 1.73
N VAL A 197 -18.24 13.50 1.89
CA VAL A 197 -18.55 12.59 0.77
C VAL A 197 -19.36 13.31 -0.32
N THR A 198 -20.36 14.10 0.07
CA THR A 198 -21.18 14.88 -0.88
C THR A 198 -20.34 15.89 -1.65
N LYS A 199 -19.37 16.52 -0.98
CA LYS A 199 -18.49 17.53 -1.55
C LYS A 199 -17.47 16.96 -2.54
N TYR A 200 -16.84 15.83 -2.22
CA TYR A 200 -15.66 15.35 -2.97
C TYR A 200 -15.92 14.14 -3.88
N GLN A 201 -16.89 13.27 -3.59
CA GLN A 201 -17.02 12.01 -4.32
C GLN A 201 -17.30 12.19 -5.82
N SER A 202 -18.01 13.25 -6.21
CA SER A 202 -18.28 13.56 -7.62
C SER A 202 -17.08 14.14 -8.38
N GLN A 203 -15.99 14.48 -7.68
CA GLN A 203 -14.79 15.07 -8.27
C GLN A 203 -13.76 14.01 -8.67
N ILE A 204 -14.00 12.74 -8.35
CA ILE A 204 -13.13 11.61 -8.67
C ILE A 204 -13.95 10.47 -9.31
N LYS A 205 -13.30 9.60 -10.08
CA LYS A 205 -13.98 8.49 -10.77
C LYS A 205 -14.53 7.46 -9.81
N THR A 206 -13.79 7.13 -8.74
CA THR A 206 -14.20 6.12 -7.76
C THR A 206 -13.41 6.23 -6.45
N CYS A 207 -14.02 5.77 -5.36
CA CYS A 207 -13.38 5.58 -4.07
C CYS A 207 -14.19 4.60 -3.23
N SER A 208 -13.50 3.72 -2.49
CA SER A 208 -14.12 2.91 -1.44
C SER A 208 -13.85 3.55 -0.09
N LEU A 209 -14.87 3.77 0.73
CA LEU A 209 -14.69 4.31 2.08
C LEU A 209 -14.84 3.19 3.11
N MET A 210 -13.89 3.11 4.04
CA MET A 210 -13.91 2.11 5.10
C MET A 210 -13.59 2.75 6.45
N PRO A 211 -14.47 2.67 7.45
CA PRO A 211 -14.14 3.12 8.80
C PRO A 211 -12.98 2.30 9.37
N LYS A 212 -12.19 2.91 10.25
CA LYS A 212 -11.30 2.19 11.15
C LYS A 212 -12.17 1.30 12.04
N ILE A 213 -11.82 0.03 12.11
CA ILE A 213 -12.48 -0.96 12.96
C ILE A 213 -11.39 -1.54 13.85
N ASP A 214 -11.52 -1.34 15.16
CA ASP A 214 -10.53 -1.78 16.14
C ASP A 214 -10.79 -3.21 16.64
N GLU A 215 -12.02 -3.69 16.54
CA GLU A 215 -12.41 -5.05 16.95
C GLU A 215 -12.91 -5.87 15.75
N THR A 216 -12.27 -7.01 15.50
CA THR A 216 -12.74 -7.97 14.50
C THR A 216 -13.42 -9.16 15.14
N ALA A 217 -14.53 -9.61 14.54
CA ALA A 217 -15.19 -10.87 14.88
C ALA A 217 -14.40 -12.13 14.44
N TYR A 218 -13.19 -11.94 13.89
CA TYR A 218 -12.33 -13.01 13.37
C TYR A 218 -11.34 -13.48 14.44
N GLU A 219 -10.99 -14.77 14.39
CA GLU A 219 -10.03 -15.41 15.30
C GLU A 219 -8.66 -14.69 15.33
N TYR A 220 -8.25 -14.11 14.20
CA TYR A 220 -7.12 -13.20 14.10
C TYR A 220 -7.26 -12.32 12.85
N GLN A 221 -6.48 -11.23 12.77
CA GLN A 221 -6.36 -10.40 11.57
C GLN A 221 -5.10 -10.77 10.79
N PRO A 222 -5.13 -10.84 9.45
CA PRO A 222 -3.91 -11.06 8.66
C PRO A 222 -2.80 -10.04 8.92
N GLU A 223 -3.17 -8.81 9.29
CA GLU A 223 -2.25 -7.75 9.71
C GLU A 223 -2.79 -7.19 11.02
N GLU A 224 -2.08 -7.41 12.13
CA GLU A 224 -2.51 -7.07 13.48
C GLU A 224 -1.62 -5.97 14.06
N SER A 225 -2.23 -4.89 14.53
CA SER A 225 -1.51 -3.82 15.23
C SER A 225 -0.81 -4.35 16.48
N VAL A 226 0.44 -3.96 16.69
CA VAL A 226 1.19 -4.28 17.91
C VAL A 226 1.78 -3.01 18.50
N THR A 227 2.03 -3.00 19.82
CA THR A 227 2.79 -1.89 20.41
C THR A 227 4.25 -1.96 19.97
N SER A 228 4.93 -0.82 19.87
CA SER A 228 6.36 -0.83 19.52
C SER A 228 7.21 -1.64 20.51
N ASN A 229 6.82 -1.69 21.78
CA ASN A 229 7.48 -2.54 22.77
C ASN A 229 7.30 -4.03 22.47
N ASP A 230 6.09 -4.46 22.09
CA ASP A 230 5.81 -5.84 21.72
C ASP A 230 6.52 -6.22 20.41
N PHE A 231 6.50 -5.31 19.43
CA PHE A 231 7.21 -5.47 18.15
C PHE A 231 8.70 -5.72 18.38
N MET A 232 9.35 -4.85 19.16
CA MET A 232 10.78 -4.96 19.47
C MET A 232 11.11 -6.19 20.31
N ARG A 233 10.21 -6.60 21.22
CA ARG A 233 10.37 -7.84 21.98
C ARG A 233 10.41 -9.04 21.05
N VAL A 234 9.46 -9.16 20.11
CA VAL A 234 9.39 -10.28 19.16
C VAL A 234 10.62 -10.32 18.27
N ILE A 235 11.06 -9.18 17.72
CA ILE A 235 12.28 -9.10 16.91
C ILE A 235 13.51 -9.61 17.69
N ARG A 236 13.67 -9.18 18.95
CA ARG A 236 14.79 -9.62 19.78
C ARG A 236 14.78 -11.12 20.02
N GLU A 237 13.62 -11.69 20.36
CA GLU A 237 13.48 -13.13 20.59
C GLU A 237 13.80 -13.95 19.34
N ILE A 238 13.40 -13.48 18.15
CA ILE A 238 13.72 -14.11 16.87
C ILE A 238 15.24 -14.08 16.60
N ASN A 239 15.87 -12.92 16.80
CA ASN A 239 17.31 -12.74 16.55
C ASN A 239 18.17 -13.57 17.51
N GLU A 240 17.82 -13.59 18.80
CA GLU A 240 18.50 -14.40 19.81
C GLU A 240 18.41 -15.90 19.48
N ALA A 241 17.24 -16.37 19.06
CA ALA A 241 17.03 -17.77 18.68
C ALA A 241 17.71 -18.17 17.36
N SER A 242 18.10 -17.18 16.56
CA SER A 242 18.73 -17.38 15.26
C SER A 242 20.25 -17.18 15.27
N ASN A 243 20.86 -17.16 16.46
CA ASN A 243 22.30 -16.97 16.65
C ASN A 243 22.87 -15.68 16.01
N GLY A 244 22.04 -14.65 15.82
CA GLY A 244 22.46 -13.40 15.19
C GLY A 244 22.70 -13.47 13.68
N GLU A 245 22.12 -14.43 12.95
CA GLU A 245 22.02 -14.35 11.49
C GLU A 245 21.05 -13.22 11.10
N ASP A 246 21.59 -12.04 10.78
CA ASP A 246 20.84 -10.84 10.35
C ASP A 246 20.04 -11.04 9.03
N ASP A 247 20.36 -12.06 8.25
CA ASP A 247 19.76 -12.35 6.92
C ASP A 247 18.29 -12.81 6.98
N LEU A 248 17.76 -13.15 8.16
CA LEU A 248 16.43 -13.77 8.28
C LEU A 248 15.26 -12.86 7.92
N LEU A 249 15.36 -11.55 8.19
CA LEU A 249 14.28 -10.60 7.87
C LEU A 249 14.23 -10.29 6.36
N GLU A 250 15.36 -10.35 5.66
CA GLU A 250 15.43 -10.20 4.20
C GLU A 250 15.03 -11.50 3.48
N ASP A 251 15.46 -12.67 3.97
CA ASP A 251 15.11 -13.97 3.38
C ASP A 251 13.62 -14.30 3.49
N ILE A 252 12.94 -13.92 4.59
CA ILE A 252 11.49 -14.07 4.75
C ILE A 252 10.73 -13.21 3.73
N ASN A 253 11.27 -12.03 3.37
CA ASN A 253 10.71 -11.21 2.30
C ASN A 253 11.00 -11.80 0.89
N LEU A 254 12.00 -12.66 0.70
CA LEU A 254 12.35 -13.18 -0.63
C LEU A 254 11.83 -14.60 -0.91
N GLU A 255 11.83 -15.50 0.07
CA GLU A 255 11.36 -16.88 -0.10
C GLU A 255 9.83 -16.99 -0.13
N HIS A 256 9.11 -16.22 0.69
CA HIS A 256 7.64 -16.33 0.81
C HIS A 256 6.84 -15.65 -0.31
N LEU A 257 7.52 -14.96 -1.21
CA LEU A 257 6.91 -14.33 -2.37
C LEU A 257 7.01 -15.16 -3.65
N LYS A 258 7.77 -16.25 -3.63
CA LYS A 258 7.69 -17.31 -4.63
C LYS A 258 6.51 -18.22 -4.29
N CYS A 259 5.32 -17.83 -4.70
CA CYS A 259 4.19 -18.74 -4.75
C CYS A 259 4.52 -19.81 -5.81
N GLU A 260 4.92 -21.02 -5.40
CA GLU A 260 5.23 -22.13 -6.34
C GLU A 260 4.01 -22.56 -7.17
N THR A 261 2.80 -22.09 -6.87
CA THR A 261 1.56 -22.52 -7.53
C THR A 261 0.75 -21.41 -8.21
N GLY A 262 1.17 -20.15 -8.15
CA GLY A 262 0.52 -19.06 -8.91
C GLY A 262 -0.98 -18.84 -8.61
N ALA A 263 -1.49 -19.36 -7.50
CA ALA A 263 -2.89 -19.23 -7.10
C ALA A 263 -2.98 -18.83 -5.62
N CYS A 264 -3.53 -17.64 -5.35
CA CYS A 264 -3.94 -17.25 -4.00
C CYS A 264 -5.37 -17.72 -3.73
N PRO A 265 -5.67 -18.32 -2.57
CA PRO A 265 -7.03 -18.41 -2.08
C PRO A 265 -7.54 -17.00 -1.69
N ILE A 266 -8.84 -16.79 -1.90
CA ILE A 266 -9.60 -15.56 -1.63
C ILE A 266 -9.55 -15.19 -0.16
#